data_AF-A0A9Q0JJS1-F1
#
_entry.id   AF-A0A9Q0JJS1-F1
#
_cell.length_a   1.000
_cell.length_b   1.000
_cell.length_c   1.000
_cell.angle_alpha   90.00
_cell.angle_beta   90.00
_cell.angle_gamma   90.00
#
_symmetry.space_group_name_H-M   'P 1'
#
loop_
_entity.id
_entity.type
_entity.pdbx_description
1 polymer ?
#
loop_
_entity_poly.entity_id
_entity_poly.type
_entity_poly.pdbx_seq_one_letter_code
_entity_poly.pdbx_strand_id
1 'polypeptide(L)'
;MVTSVPVRKAKWGILNPPTEVIKSPLFPRQKEALWWLVNRENSTELPPFWEERDGEYVNVLTNFHTGKRPEPLRGGILADDMGLGKTLTLLSLITLDKCGGNTGWEFMWSGRLLIIH
;
A
#
# COMPACT_ATOMS: atom_id res chain seq x y z
N MET A 1 2.28 -17.46 26.29
CA MET A 1 2.47 -16.00 26.29
C MET A 1 2.14 -15.50 24.89
N VAL A 2 1.00 -14.84 24.70
CA VAL A 2 0.64 -14.25 23.40
C VAL A 2 1.43 -12.96 23.28
N THR A 3 2.50 -12.96 22.49
CA THR A 3 3.23 -11.72 22.21
C THR A 3 2.30 -10.84 21.37
N SER A 4 1.87 -9.71 21.95
CA SER A 4 1.10 -8.71 21.22
C SER A 4 2.00 -8.17 20.13
N VAL A 5 1.76 -8.56 18.87
CA VAL A 5 2.47 -7.97 17.73
C VAL A 5 2.18 -6.47 17.76
N PRO A 6 3.20 -5.59 17.87
CA PRO A 6 2.97 -4.16 17.90
C PRO A 6 2.38 -3.75 16.55
N VAL A 7 1.09 -3.41 16.55
CA VAL A 7 0.44 -2.81 15.38
C VAL A 7 1.03 -1.42 15.22
N ARG A 8 1.96 -1.27 14.28
CA ARG A 8 2.53 0.03 13.93
C ARG A 8 1.40 0.93 13.45
N LYS A 9 1.05 1.95 14.25
CA LYS A 9 0.09 2.97 13.83
C LYS A 9 0.75 3.82 12.74
N ALA A 10 0.35 3.60 11.49
CA ALA A 10 0.74 4.47 10.38
C ALA A 10 0.25 5.90 10.65
N LYS A 11 1.07 6.91 10.34
CA LYS A 11 0.62 8.31 10.30
C LYS A 11 -0.33 8.44 9.11
N TRP A 12 -1.58 8.83 9.33
CA TRP A 12 -2.56 8.99 8.26
C TRP A 12 -2.31 10.27 7.46
N GLY A 13 -2.48 10.21 6.14
CA GLY A 13 -2.45 11.35 5.24
C GLY A 13 -3.72 11.44 4.39
N ILE A 14 -3.90 12.56 3.70
CA ILE A 14 -5.00 12.82 2.76
C ILE A 14 -4.41 12.89 1.36
N LEU A 15 -4.89 12.05 0.45
CA LEU A 15 -4.48 12.08 -0.96
C LEU A 15 -5.66 12.46 -1.86
N ASN A 16 -5.43 13.41 -2.77
CA ASN A 16 -6.41 13.78 -3.79
C ASN A 16 -6.07 13.07 -5.11
N PRO A 17 -7.05 12.47 -5.81
CA PRO A 17 -6.80 11.85 -7.09
C PRO A 17 -6.65 12.89 -8.22
N PRO A 18 -6.10 12.48 -9.38
CA PRO A 18 -5.98 13.35 -10.54
C PRO A 18 -7.36 13.85 -11.02
N THR A 19 -7.55 15.17 -11.02
CA THR A 19 -8.82 15.80 -11.39
C THR A 19 -9.14 15.72 -12.89
N GLU A 20 -8.14 15.41 -13.71
CA GLU A 20 -8.27 15.22 -15.15
C GLU A 20 -9.09 13.97 -15.50
N VAL A 21 -8.97 12.93 -14.66
CA VAL A 21 -9.60 11.63 -14.87
C VAL A 21 -10.75 11.40 -13.89
N ILE A 22 -10.55 11.72 -12.61
CA ILE A 22 -11.58 11.57 -11.56
C ILE A 22 -12.24 12.93 -11.34
N LYS A 23 -13.37 13.15 -12.01
CA LYS A 23 -14.17 14.38 -11.88
C LYS A 23 -15.05 14.42 -10.62
N SER A 24 -15.36 13.24 -10.07
CA SER A 24 -16.19 13.12 -8.88
C SER A 24 -15.38 13.46 -7.63
N PRO A 25 -15.88 14.34 -6.74
CA PRO A 25 -15.17 14.66 -5.50
C PRO A 25 -15.15 13.45 -4.56
N LEU A 26 -13.99 13.15 -3.98
CA LEU A 26 -13.85 12.11 -2.96
C LEU A 26 -14.17 12.66 -1.57
N PHE A 27 -14.84 11.85 -0.76
CA PHE A 27 -15.06 12.13 0.66
C PHE A 27 -13.75 12.03 1.46
N PRO A 28 -13.63 12.71 2.62
CA PRO A 28 -12.41 12.67 3.43
C PRO A 28 -11.91 11.26 3.74
N ARG A 29 -12.81 10.35 4.16
CA ARG A 29 -12.47 8.94 4.41
C ARG A 29 -11.93 8.22 3.17
N GLN A 30 -12.45 8.53 1.99
CA GLN A 30 -11.96 7.95 0.73
C GLN A 30 -10.56 8.44 0.39
N LYS A 31 -10.23 9.69 0.72
CA LYS A 31 -8.88 10.24 0.53
C LYS A 31 -7.87 9.63 1.50
N GLU A 32 -8.27 9.36 2.73
CA GLU A 32 -7.47 8.62 3.72
C GLU A 32 -7.24 7.18 3.28
N ALA A 33 -8.30 6.50 2.84
CA ALA A 33 -8.21 5.15 2.29
C ALA A 33 -7.31 5.09 1.06
N LEU A 34 -7.43 6.07 0.16
CA LEU A 34 -6.57 6.19 -1.02
C LEU A 34 -5.10 6.39 -0.63
N TRP A 35 -4.82 7.32 0.30
CA TRP A 35 -3.47 7.54 0.81
C TRP A 35 -2.87 6.24 1.40
N TRP A 36 -3.66 5.51 2.20
CA TRP A 36 -3.24 4.26 2.80
C TRP A 36 -2.92 3.19 1.75
N LEU A 37 -3.78 3.04 0.74
CA LEU A 37 -3.58 2.09 -0.36
C LEU A 37 -2.29 2.40 -1.14
N VAL A 38 -2.06 3.67 -1.48
CA VAL A 38 -0.84 4.10 -2.20
C VAL A 38 0.41 3.83 -1.36
N ASN A 39 0.37 4.12 -0.07
CA ASN A 39 1.50 3.84 0.81
C ASN A 39 1.75 2.32 0.95
N ARG A 40 0.69 1.50 0.94
CA ARG A 40 0.78 0.04 1.00
C ARG A 40 1.36 -0.56 -0.29
N GLU A 41 1.07 0.00 -1.45
CA GLU A 41 1.66 -0.46 -2.71
C GLU A 41 3.14 -0.07 -2.86
N ASN A 42 3.53 1.06 -2.28
CA ASN A 42 4.90 1.57 -2.32
C ASN A 42 5.78 1.17 -1.12
N SER A 43 5.22 0.42 -0.17
CA SER A 43 5.96 0.05 1.05
C SER A 43 7.10 -0.91 0.74
N THR A 44 8.28 -0.61 1.29
CA THR A 44 9.47 -1.48 1.32
C THR A 44 9.65 -2.16 2.67
N GLU A 45 8.65 -2.08 3.54
CA GLU A 45 8.66 -2.71 4.86
C GLU A 45 8.67 -4.24 4.75
N LEU A 46 9.20 -4.87 5.80
CA LEU A 46 9.14 -6.33 5.90
C LEU A 46 7.67 -6.78 5.98
N PRO A 47 7.32 -7.90 5.34
CA PRO A 47 5.98 -8.46 5.47
C PRO A 47 5.65 -8.78 6.93
N PRO A 48 4.36 -8.89 7.28
CA PRO A 48 3.95 -9.30 8.61
C PRO A 48 4.66 -10.59 9.05
N PHE A 49 5.02 -10.66 10.33
CA PHE A 49 5.70 -11.81 10.95
C PHE A 49 7.13 -12.07 10.48
N TRP A 50 7.73 -11.17 9.69
CA TRP A 50 9.15 -11.18 9.41
C TRP A 50 9.88 -10.20 10.32
N GLU A 51 10.96 -10.68 10.91
CA GLU A 51 11.87 -9.89 11.73
C GLU A 51 13.29 -10.01 11.18
N GLU A 52 14.05 -8.92 11.27
CA GLU A 52 15.49 -8.93 11.01
C GLU A 52 16.20 -9.20 12.34
N ARG A 53 16.98 -10.29 12.40
CA ARG A 53 17.77 -10.69 13.56
C ARG A 53 19.19 -10.98 13.10
N ASP A 54 20.16 -10.23 13.62
CA ASP A 54 21.59 -10.44 13.37
C ASP A 54 21.96 -10.51 11.87
N GLY A 55 21.26 -9.75 11.02
CA GLY A 55 21.48 -9.72 9.57
C GLY A 55 20.76 -10.83 8.78
N GLU A 56 20.03 -11.71 9.46
CA GLU A 56 19.13 -12.69 8.85
C GLU A 56 17.66 -12.27 8.97
N TYR A 57 16.84 -12.74 8.05
CA TYR A 57 15.39 -12.54 8.08
C TYR A 57 14.71 -13.82 8.56
N VAL A 58 13.91 -13.69 9.62
CA VAL A 58 13.23 -14.82 10.27
C VAL A 58 11.73 -14.64 10.21
N ASN A 59 11.02 -15.66 9.74
CA ASN A 59 9.57 -15.74 9.85
C ASN A 59 9.20 -16.32 11.23
N VAL A 60 8.56 -15.51 12.08
CA VAL A 60 8.24 -15.86 13.47
C VAL A 60 7.20 -16.98 13.58
N LEU A 61 6.36 -17.18 12.56
CA LEU A 61 5.32 -18.22 12.57
C LEU A 61 5.84 -19.59 12.17
N THR A 62 6.75 -19.65 11.20
CA THR A 62 7.29 -20.91 10.67
C THR A 62 8.71 -21.21 11.15
N ASN A 63 9.33 -20.28 11.87
CA ASN A 63 10.74 -20.32 12.25
C ASN A 63 11.69 -20.53 11.04
N PHE A 64 11.31 -19.98 9.89
CA PHE A 64 12.09 -20.07 8.65
C PHE A 64 13.10 -18.92 8.59
N HIS A 65 14.35 -19.24 8.27
CA HIS A 65 15.47 -18.30 8.19
C HIS A 65 15.92 -18.12 6.74
N THR A 66 16.26 -16.90 6.36
CA THR A 66 16.86 -16.60 5.06
C THR A 66 17.77 -15.39 5.15
N GLY A 67 18.94 -15.46 4.50
CA GLY A 67 19.83 -14.32 4.31
C GLY A 67 19.35 -13.32 3.26
N LYS A 68 18.34 -13.68 2.45
CA LYS A 68 17.72 -12.79 1.47
C LYS A 68 16.50 -12.11 2.06
N ARG A 69 16.42 -10.78 1.94
CA ARG A 69 15.25 -9.99 2.35
C ARG A 69 13.99 -10.48 1.64
N PRO A 70 12.91 -10.80 2.38
CA PRO A 70 11.64 -11.20 1.77
C PRO A 70 11.04 -10.04 0.98
N GLU A 71 10.32 -10.38 -0.09
CA GLU A 71 9.62 -9.39 -0.92
C GLU A 71 8.56 -8.65 -0.08
N PRO A 72 8.49 -7.31 -0.14
CA PRO A 72 7.48 -6.54 0.58
C PRO A 72 6.06 -6.94 0.23
N LEU A 73 5.17 -6.98 1.22
CA LEU A 73 3.75 -7.26 1.00
C LEU A 73 3.04 -6.00 0.50
N ARG A 74 2.75 -5.98 -0.81
CA ARG A 74 2.00 -4.90 -1.46
C ARG A 74 0.49 -5.11 -1.36
N GLY A 75 -0.24 -4.00 -1.35
CA GLY A 75 -1.71 -4.00 -1.32
C GLY A 75 -2.30 -4.17 0.09
N GLY A 76 -3.60 -4.41 0.15
CA GLY A 76 -4.33 -4.51 1.41
C GLY A 76 -5.82 -4.75 1.22
N ILE A 77 -6.53 -4.91 2.33
CA ILE A 77 -7.97 -5.17 2.34
C ILE A 77 -8.71 -3.87 2.68
N LEU A 78 -9.54 -3.38 1.77
CA LEU A 78 -10.44 -2.26 2.02
C LEU A 78 -11.81 -2.77 2.51
N ALA A 79 -11.93 -2.94 3.82
CA ALA A 79 -13.12 -3.49 4.49
C ALA A 79 -14.03 -2.40 5.09
N ASP A 80 -14.23 -1.29 4.37
CA ASP A 80 -15.17 -0.24 4.77
C ASP A 80 -16.63 -0.70 4.63
N ASP A 81 -17.55 -0.08 5.39
CA ASP A 81 -18.99 -0.35 5.29
C ASP A 81 -19.53 -0.20 3.84
N MET A 82 -20.57 -0.97 3.53
CA MET A 82 -21.24 -0.91 2.24
C MET A 82 -21.84 0.49 2.00
N GLY A 83 -21.76 0.99 0.77
CA GLY A 83 -22.24 2.35 0.42
C GLY A 83 -21.23 3.49 0.58
N LEU A 84 -20.06 3.25 1.18
CA LEU A 84 -19.00 4.28 1.33
C LEU A 84 -18.16 4.55 0.06
N GLY A 85 -18.60 4.04 -1.10
CA GLY A 85 -17.97 4.33 -2.38
C GLY A 85 -16.58 3.70 -2.57
N LYS A 86 -16.35 2.50 -2.02
CA LYS A 86 -15.09 1.73 -2.19
C LYS A 86 -14.64 1.59 -3.64
N THR A 87 -15.60 1.41 -4.57
CA THR A 87 -15.31 1.33 -6.00
C THR A 87 -14.67 2.61 -6.53
N LEU A 88 -15.16 3.77 -6.12
CA LEU A 88 -14.58 5.06 -6.52
C LEU A 88 -13.16 5.24 -5.94
N THR A 89 -12.93 4.79 -4.70
CA THR A 89 -11.59 4.76 -4.09
C THR A 89 -10.63 3.90 -4.89
N LEU A 90 -11.05 2.70 -5.31
CA LEU A 90 -10.21 1.78 -6.08
C LEU A 90 -9.94 2.30 -7.50
N LEU A 91 -10.94 2.85 -8.17
CA LEU A 91 -10.74 3.50 -9.48
C LEU A 91 -9.77 4.67 -9.37
N SER A 92 -9.85 5.45 -8.29
CA SER A 92 -8.93 6.55 -8.02
C SER A 92 -7.48 6.08 -7.80
N LEU A 93 -7.30 4.89 -7.20
CA LEU A 93 -5.97 4.28 -7.05
C LEU A 93 -5.40 3.88 -8.42
N ILE A 94 -6.19 3.18 -9.24
CA ILE A 94 -5.78 2.73 -10.58
C ILE A 94 -5.43 3.93 -11.47
N THR A 95 -6.23 4.99 -11.43
CA THR A 95 -5.94 6.19 -12.23
C THR A 95 -4.71 6.92 -11.74
N LEU A 96 -4.43 6.92 -10.43
CA LEU A 96 -3.21 7.52 -9.89
C LEU A 96 -1.95 6.77 -10.38
N ASP A 97 -1.97 5.44 -10.33
CA ASP A 97 -0.88 4.60 -10.85
C ASP A 97 -0.68 4.84 -12.36
N LYS A 98 -1.77 4.90 -13.13
CA LYS A 98 -1.72 5.16 -14.58
C LYS A 98 -1.28 6.58 -14.94
N CYS A 99 -1.73 7.60 -14.21
CA CYS A 99 -1.46 9.01 -14.50
C CYS A 99 -0.09 9.49 -13.97
N GLY A 100 0.55 8.71 -13.09
CA GLY A 100 1.92 8.97 -12.64
C GLY A 100 2.98 9.01 -13.76
N GLY A 101 2.62 8.66 -15.00
CA GLY A 101 3.50 8.68 -16.17
C GLY A 101 3.63 10.01 -16.92
N ASN A 102 3.00 11.12 -16.50
CA ASN A 102 3.08 12.37 -17.30
C ASN A 102 3.12 13.72 -16.56
N THR A 103 3.24 13.76 -15.24
CA THR A 103 3.49 15.02 -14.51
C THR A 103 4.44 14.78 -13.34
N GLY A 104 5.65 15.37 -13.38
CA GLY A 104 6.45 15.81 -12.22
C GLY A 104 6.77 14.87 -11.04
N TRP A 105 6.51 13.56 -11.10
CA TRP A 105 6.74 12.61 -9.99
C TRP A 105 7.80 11.53 -10.31
N GLU A 106 8.66 11.79 -11.30
CA GLU A 106 9.66 10.85 -11.83
C GLU A 106 10.77 10.44 -10.83
N PHE A 107 10.77 10.99 -9.60
CA PHE A 107 11.76 10.63 -8.57
C PHE A 107 11.38 9.46 -7.65
N MET A 108 10.22 8.79 -7.83
CA MET A 108 9.81 7.71 -6.91
C MET A 108 9.34 6.39 -7.52
N TRP A 109 9.30 6.26 -8.85
CA TRP A 109 8.87 5.01 -9.51
C TRP A 109 10.00 4.38 -10.31
N SER A 110 10.84 3.59 -9.63
CA SER A 110 11.70 2.62 -10.32
C SER A 110 10.97 1.29 -10.43
N GLY A 111 10.25 1.13 -11.56
CA GLY A 111 9.94 -0.16 -12.21
C GLY A 111 8.87 -1.07 -11.57
N ARG A 112 7.72 -1.21 -12.24
CA ARG A 112 7.43 -2.39 -13.10
C ARG A 112 6.04 -2.36 -13.74
N LEU A 113 6.06 -2.80 -15.00
CA LEU A 113 4.99 -3.21 -15.91
C LEU A 113 3.93 -4.10 -15.25
N LEU A 114 2.65 -3.75 -15.40
CA LEU A 114 1.50 -4.63 -15.13
C LEU A 114 1.16 -5.39 -16.43
N ILE A 115 1.55 -6.66 -16.51
CA ILE A 115 0.97 -7.62 -17.47
C ILE A 115 -0.24 -8.24 -16.77
N ILE A 116 -1.43 -7.98 -17.30
CA ILE A 116 -2.65 -8.71 -16.96
C ILE A 116 -2.75 -9.83 -18.01
N HIS A 117 -2.74 -11.10 -17.58
CA HIS A 117 -3.02 -12.24 -18.45
C HIS A 117 -4.52 -12.50 -18.52
#